data_AF-A0A916M898-F1
#
_entry.id   AF-A0A916M898-F1
#
_cell.length_a   1.000
_cell.length_b   1.000
_cell.length_c   1.000
_cell.angle_alpha   90.00
_cell.angle_beta   90.00
_cell.angle_gamma   90.00
#
_symmetry.space_group_name_H-M   'P 1'
#
loop_
_entity.id
_entity.type
_entity.pdbx_description
1 polymer ?
#
loop_
_entity_poly.entity_id
_entity_poly.type
_entity_poly.pdbx_seq_one_letter_code
_entity_poly.pdbx_strand_id
1 'polypeptide(L)'
;QLLYQASQAGVKVDLLVRGICCLRPGVPGISDNIRVISIVGRFLEHSRLYYFYNNGHEEVYVGSADIMPRNIDHRVEVLFPIESPQLIQHLRDDVLAVYLNDTAKARRLLADGTYELIAPKADQPPLNSQAWLIAHRPNHLRSEEI
;
A
#
# COMPACT_ATOMS: atom_id res chain seq x y z
N GLN A 1 -7.78 5.63 15.35
CA GLN A 1 -7.40 5.01 16.65
C GLN A 1 -7.04 3.54 16.50
N LEU A 2 -7.83 2.72 15.81
CA LEU A 2 -7.58 1.28 15.66
C LEU A 2 -6.17 0.91 15.16
N LEU A 3 -5.63 1.62 14.16
CA LEU A 3 -4.27 1.36 13.68
C LEU A 3 -3.19 1.63 14.74
N TYR A 4 -3.36 2.64 15.59
CA TYR A 4 -2.44 2.89 16.71
C TYR A 4 -2.54 1.76 17.75
N GLN A 5 -3.74 1.31 18.08
CA GLN A 5 -3.92 0.17 19.00
C GLN A 5 -3.28 -1.10 18.45
N ALA A 6 -3.41 -1.36 17.15
CA ALA A 6 -2.74 -2.48 16.49
C ALA A 6 -1.21 -2.35 16.60
N SER A 7 -0.66 -1.16 16.32
CA SER A 7 0.77 -0.89 16.49
C SER A 7 1.25 -1.11 17.93
N GLN A 8 0.49 -0.64 18.92
CA GLN A 8 0.78 -0.81 20.34
C GLN A 8 0.73 -2.29 20.78
N ALA A 9 -0.09 -3.10 20.11
CA ALA A 9 -0.13 -4.54 20.30
C ALA A 9 0.98 -5.30 19.53
N GLY A 10 1.89 -4.59 18.86
CA GLY A 10 3.01 -5.18 18.11
C GLY A 10 2.72 -5.50 16.64
N VAL A 11 1.55 -5.13 16.12
CA VAL A 11 1.20 -5.36 14.71
C VAL A 11 1.98 -4.40 13.82
N LYS A 12 2.67 -4.93 12.81
CA LYS A 12 3.30 -4.14 11.74
C LYS A 12 2.25 -3.66 10.76
N VAL A 13 2.27 -2.37 10.44
CA VAL A 13 1.31 -1.75 9.54
C VAL A 13 2.04 -0.92 8.50
N ASP A 14 1.82 -1.26 7.23
CA ASP A 14 2.28 -0.48 6.09
C ASP A 14 1.10 0.25 5.43
N LEU A 15 1.25 1.55 5.23
CA LEU A 15 0.24 2.41 4.62
C LEU A 15 0.80 3.06 3.36
N LEU A 16 0.27 2.68 2.19
CA LEU A 16 0.54 3.32 0.91
C LEU A 16 -0.52 4.42 0.67
N VAL A 17 -0.26 5.65 1.11
CA VAL A 17 -1.22 6.76 1.07
C VAL A 17 -0.67 7.90 0.22
N ARG A 18 -1.23 8.08 -0.97
CA ARG A 18 -0.84 9.14 -1.91
C ARG A 18 -1.33 10.53 -1.50
N GLY A 19 -2.52 10.60 -0.91
CA GLY A 19 -3.22 11.85 -0.58
C GLY A 19 -3.05 12.26 0.88
N ILE A 20 -4.16 12.69 1.47
CA ILE A 20 -4.20 13.16 2.86
C ILE A 20 -4.00 11.97 3.82
N CYS A 21 -3.06 12.11 4.76
CA CYS A 21 -2.86 11.20 5.86
C CYS A 21 -2.81 11.98 7.18
N CYS A 22 -3.80 11.78 8.04
CA CYS A 22 -3.82 12.38 9.39
C CYS A 22 -3.13 11.49 10.43
N LEU A 23 -2.73 10.27 10.05
CA LEU A 23 -1.99 9.36 10.90
C LEU A 23 -0.53 9.81 10.97
N ARG A 24 0.01 9.84 12.18
CA ARG A 24 1.39 10.22 12.48
C ARG A 24 2.21 8.95 12.77
N PRO A 25 3.06 8.48 11.86
CA PRO A 25 3.91 7.31 12.10
C PRO A 25 5.09 7.66 13.04
N GLY A 26 5.67 6.65 13.69
CA GLY A 26 6.90 6.78 14.48
C GLY A 26 6.77 7.57 15.79
N VAL A 27 5.57 7.70 16.34
CA VAL A 27 5.34 8.28 17.67
C VAL A 27 5.67 7.20 18.72
N PRO A 28 6.63 7.45 19.63
CA PRO A 28 7.05 6.46 20.62
C PRO A 28 5.90 5.91 21.46
N GLY A 29 5.79 4.59 21.54
CA GLY A 29 4.75 3.87 22.29
C GLY A 29 3.35 3.93 21.68
N ILE A 30 3.19 4.47 20.46
CA ILE A 30 1.89 4.65 19.80
C ILE A 30 1.91 4.13 18.37
N SER A 31 2.90 4.52 17.57
CA SER A 31 2.97 4.21 16.14
C SER A 31 4.34 3.74 15.68
N ASP A 32 5.10 3.12 16.59
CA ASP A 32 6.43 2.56 16.32
C ASP A 32 6.43 1.51 15.19
N ASN A 33 5.32 0.78 15.04
CA ASN A 33 5.17 -0.29 14.06
C ASN A 33 4.40 0.15 12.80
N ILE A 34 4.14 1.46 12.63
CA ILE A 34 3.44 2.00 11.46
C ILE A 34 4.41 2.73 10.55
N ARG A 35 4.46 2.31 9.29
CA ARG A 35 5.15 3.02 8.21
C ARG A 35 4.12 3.58 7.24
N VAL A 36 4.28 4.86 6.87
CA VAL A 36 3.46 5.53 5.86
C VAL A 36 4.36 5.93 4.70
N ILE A 37 4.00 5.49 3.50
CA ILE A 37 4.70 5.78 2.25
C ILE A 37 3.71 6.45 1.29
N SER A 38 4.16 7.52 0.64
CA SER A 38 3.45 8.20 -0.45
C SER A 38 4.24 8.05 -1.73
N ILE A 39 3.57 7.60 -2.80
CA ILE A 39 4.14 7.52 -4.15
C ILE A 39 3.30 8.41 -5.05
N VAL A 40 3.97 9.40 -5.64
CA VAL A 40 3.40 10.32 -6.62
C VAL A 40 4.26 10.26 -7.87
N GLY A 41 3.68 9.70 -8.94
CA GLY A 41 4.33 9.49 -10.22
C GLY A 41 3.52 10.05 -11.38
N ARG A 42 3.69 9.45 -12.56
CA ARG A 42 2.93 9.79 -13.77
C ARG A 42 1.47 9.37 -13.62
N PHE A 43 1.23 8.18 -13.08
CA PHE A 43 -0.11 7.68 -12.83
C PHE A 43 -0.60 8.07 -11.44
N LEU A 44 -1.91 8.23 -11.37
CA LEU A 44 -2.59 8.57 -10.14
C LEU A 44 -2.92 7.29 -9.38
N GLU A 45 -2.23 7.04 -8.27
CA GLU A 45 -2.53 5.87 -7.43
C GLU A 45 -3.94 6.03 -6.84
N HIS A 46 -4.87 5.22 -7.36
CA HIS A 46 -6.30 5.27 -7.05
C HIS A 46 -6.83 3.91 -6.58
N SER A 47 -6.03 2.84 -6.65
CA SER A 47 -6.40 1.54 -6.11
C SER A 47 -6.58 1.62 -4.59
N ARG A 48 -7.61 0.97 -4.04
CA ARG A 48 -7.73 0.72 -2.60
C ARG A 48 -7.68 -0.77 -2.37
N LEU A 49 -6.66 -1.20 -1.64
CA LEU A 49 -6.38 -2.59 -1.33
C LEU A 49 -6.04 -2.68 0.15
N TYR A 50 -6.60 -3.67 0.83
CA TYR A 50 -6.33 -3.99 2.22
C TYR A 50 -5.82 -5.42 2.29
N TYR A 51 -4.63 -5.61 2.86
CA TYR A 51 -3.99 -6.91 3.03
C TYR A 51 -3.82 -7.17 4.53
N PHE A 52 -4.24 -8.35 4.96
CA PHE A 52 -4.09 -8.84 6.33
C PHE A 52 -3.34 -10.17 6.30
N TYR A 53 -2.21 -10.24 7.02
CA TYR A 53 -1.43 -11.48 7.11
C TYR A 53 -2.19 -12.60 7.85
N ASN A 54 -3.02 -12.23 8.84
CA ASN A 54 -3.91 -13.13 9.59
C ASN A 54 -3.26 -14.46 9.99
N ASN A 55 -2.08 -14.38 10.61
CA ASN A 55 -1.29 -15.55 11.04
C ASN A 55 -1.01 -16.58 9.92
N GLY A 56 -0.81 -16.12 8.69
CA GLY A 56 -0.58 -16.95 7.50
C GLY A 56 -1.85 -17.29 6.70
N HIS A 57 -3.04 -16.97 7.24
CA HIS A 57 -4.32 -17.11 6.52
C HIS A 57 -4.66 -15.81 5.79
N GLU A 58 -3.82 -15.44 4.84
CA GLU A 58 -3.84 -14.12 4.21
C GLU A 58 -5.21 -13.75 3.63
N GLU A 59 -5.66 -12.54 3.91
CA GLU A 59 -6.88 -11.96 3.39
C GLU A 59 -6.57 -10.69 2.61
N VAL A 60 -7.11 -10.59 1.40
CA VAL A 60 -7.01 -9.39 0.57
C VAL A 60 -8.38 -8.91 0.19
N TYR A 61 -8.60 -7.61 0.38
CA TYR A 61 -9.81 -6.93 -0.03
C TYR A 61 -9.48 -5.79 -0.97
N VAL A 62 -10.30 -5.61 -2.00
CA VAL A 62 -10.19 -4.50 -2.96
C VAL A 62 -11.54 -3.82 -3.06
N GLY A 63 -11.55 -2.51 -3.27
CA GLY A 63 -12.81 -1.77 -3.31
C GLY A 63 -12.71 -0.29 -3.65
N SER A 64 -13.83 0.39 -3.44
CA SER A 64 -14.00 1.81 -3.77
C SER A 64 -13.68 2.75 -2.61
N ALA A 65 -13.89 2.32 -1.37
CA ALA A 65 -13.68 3.14 -0.18
C ALA A 65 -12.21 3.28 0.21
N ASP A 66 -11.81 4.51 0.55
CA ASP A 66 -10.68 4.78 1.44
C ASP A 66 -11.16 4.88 2.92
N ILE A 67 -10.23 4.89 3.87
CA ILE A 67 -10.52 4.96 5.32
C ILE A 67 -10.79 6.41 5.76
N MET A 68 -11.85 7.03 5.22
CA MET A 68 -12.35 8.33 5.68
C MET A 68 -13.78 8.22 6.19
N PRO A 69 -14.19 8.96 7.23
CA PRO A 69 -15.54 8.90 7.79
C PRO A 69 -16.64 9.06 6.73
N ARG A 70 -16.45 9.98 5.77
CA ARG A 70 -17.40 10.18 4.66
C ARG A 70 -17.64 8.94 3.79
N ASN A 71 -16.65 8.04 3.69
CA ASN A 71 -16.76 6.82 2.88
C ASN A 71 -17.26 5.63 3.71
N ILE A 72 -16.98 5.63 5.01
CA ILE A 72 -17.39 4.56 5.93
C ILE A 72 -18.84 4.76 6.40
N ASP A 73 -19.23 5.99 6.74
CA ASP A 73 -20.48 6.27 7.45
C ASP A 73 -21.56 6.92 6.56
N HIS A 74 -21.17 7.52 5.42
CA HIS A 74 -22.05 8.42 4.66
C HIS A 74 -22.18 8.08 3.18
N ARG A 75 -21.48 7.06 2.68
CA ARG A 75 -21.54 6.64 1.27
C ARG A 75 -21.80 5.16 1.17
N VAL A 76 -22.44 4.78 0.07
CA VAL A 76 -22.54 3.39 -0.33
C VAL A 76 -21.26 3.06 -1.08
N GLU A 77 -20.43 2.22 -0.47
CA GLU A 77 -19.16 1.78 -1.01
C GLU A 77 -19.13 0.25 -1.04
N VAL A 78 -18.29 -0.33 -1.90
CA VAL A 78 -18.11 -1.78 -1.99
C VAL A 78 -16.67 -2.14 -1.67
N LEU A 79 -16.54 -3.16 -0.83
CA LEU A 79 -15.29 -3.86 -0.57
C LEU A 79 -15.55 -5.35 -0.77
N PHE A 80 -14.76 -6.01 -1.60
CA PHE A 80 -14.93 -7.44 -1.89
C PHE A 80 -13.62 -8.20 -1.63
N PRO A 81 -13.71 -9.45 -1.15
CA PRO A 81 -12.55 -10.29 -0.94
C PRO A 81 -12.00 -10.80 -2.28
N ILE A 82 -10.70 -11.02 -2.32
CA ILE A 82 -10.03 -11.77 -3.38
C ILE A 82 -9.85 -13.20 -2.86
N GLU A 83 -10.59 -14.15 -3.44
CA GLU A 83 -10.60 -15.53 -2.94
C GLU A 83 -9.56 -16.43 -3.63
N SER A 84 -9.11 -16.08 -4.83
CA SER A 84 -8.11 -16.86 -5.55
C SER A 84 -6.73 -16.74 -4.89
N PRO A 85 -6.13 -17.85 -4.43
CA PRO A 85 -4.80 -17.82 -3.82
C PRO A 85 -3.71 -17.26 -4.74
N GLN A 86 -3.82 -17.53 -6.05
CA GLN A 86 -2.88 -17.03 -7.05
C GLN A 86 -2.97 -15.50 -7.19
N LEU A 87 -4.18 -14.93 -7.12
CA LEU A 87 -4.36 -13.49 -7.14
C LEU A 87 -3.89 -12.84 -5.85
N ILE A 88 -4.12 -13.46 -4.68
CA ILE A 88 -3.58 -12.98 -3.41
C ILE A 88 -2.05 -12.92 -3.47
N GLN A 89 -1.41 -14.00 -3.92
CA GLN A 89 0.05 -14.06 -4.09
C GLN A 89 0.55 -12.98 -5.05
N HIS A 90 -0.07 -12.82 -6.21
CA HIS A 90 0.30 -11.78 -7.16
C HIS A 90 0.17 -10.36 -6.57
N LEU A 91 -0.95 -10.07 -5.89
CA LEU A 91 -1.17 -8.77 -5.26
C LEU A 91 -0.14 -8.49 -4.15
N ARG A 92 0.25 -9.51 -3.38
CA ARG A 92 1.26 -9.40 -2.32
C ARG A 92 2.68 -9.25 -2.88
N ASP A 93 3.10 -10.18 -3.72
CA ASP A 93 4.51 -10.38 -4.12
C ASP A 93 4.92 -9.52 -5.31
N ASP A 94 4.00 -9.21 -6.23
CA ASP A 94 4.32 -8.45 -7.44
C ASP A 94 3.81 -7.01 -7.36
N VAL A 95 2.64 -6.77 -6.76
CA VAL A 95 2.05 -5.42 -6.69
C VAL A 95 2.50 -4.69 -5.43
N LEU A 96 2.09 -5.16 -4.25
CA LEU A 96 2.39 -4.50 -2.98
C LEU A 96 3.89 -4.47 -2.69
N ALA A 97 4.60 -5.58 -2.88
CA ALA A 97 6.04 -5.63 -2.64
C ALA A 97 6.80 -4.61 -3.50
N VAL A 98 6.41 -4.43 -4.76
CA VAL A 98 7.06 -3.45 -5.66
C VAL A 98 6.78 -2.02 -5.22
N TYR A 99 5.55 -1.69 -4.80
CA TYR A 99 5.26 -0.37 -4.22
C TYR A 99 6.02 -0.13 -2.91
N LEU A 100 6.09 -1.13 -2.01
CA LEU A 100 6.76 -1.00 -0.71
C LEU A 100 8.30 -0.90 -0.83
N ASN A 101 8.87 -1.34 -1.96
CA ASN A 101 10.29 -1.26 -2.27
C ASN A 101 10.64 -0.18 -3.31
N ASP A 102 9.68 0.64 -3.74
CA ASP A 102 9.97 1.77 -4.62
C ASP A 102 10.98 2.71 -3.94
N THR A 103 12.00 3.11 -4.69
CA THR A 103 13.09 4.00 -4.25
C THR A 103 13.31 5.14 -5.23
N ALA A 104 12.51 5.21 -6.30
CA ALA A 104 12.59 6.26 -7.30
C ALA A 104 11.61 7.40 -7.03
N LYS A 105 10.45 7.10 -6.42
CA LYS A 105 9.32 8.02 -6.19
C LYS A 105 8.74 7.93 -4.78
N ALA A 106 8.98 6.84 -4.05
CA ALA A 106 8.46 6.65 -2.70
C ALA A 106 9.03 7.65 -1.71
N ARG A 107 8.15 8.26 -0.94
CA ARG A 107 8.48 9.16 0.16
C ARG A 107 7.89 8.63 1.46
N ARG A 108 8.70 8.48 2.51
CA ARG A 108 8.17 8.12 3.84
C ARG A 108 7.75 9.37 4.60
N LEU A 109 6.58 9.30 5.25
CA LEU A 109 6.12 10.33 6.19
C LEU A 109 6.86 10.15 7.51
N LEU A 110 7.45 11.23 8.02
CA LEU A 110 8.11 11.28 9.30
C LEU A 110 7.15 11.74 10.41
N ALA A 111 7.56 11.52 11.66
CA ALA A 111 6.78 11.94 12.81
C ALA A 111 6.57 13.47 12.84
N ASP A 112 7.44 14.30 12.28
CA ASP A 112 7.23 15.75 12.23
C ASP A 112 6.27 16.22 11.12
N GLY A 113 5.72 15.28 10.34
CA GLY A 113 4.82 15.57 9.23
C GLY A 113 5.52 15.81 7.89
N THR A 114 6.86 15.82 7.87
CA THR A 114 7.64 15.98 6.63
C THR A 114 7.76 14.66 5.86
N TYR A 115 8.03 14.77 4.56
CA TYR A 115 8.22 13.63 3.68
C TYR A 115 9.65 13.62 3.14
N GLU A 116 10.34 12.49 3.32
CA GLU A 116 11.67 12.26 2.77
C GLU A 116 11.64 11.16 1.71
N LEU A 117 12.49 11.28 0.69
CA LEU A 117 12.62 10.26 -0.36
C LEU A 117 13.29 9.01 0.23
N ILE A 118 12.73 7.85 -0.07
CA ILE A 118 13.36 6.57 0.27
C ILE A 118 14.46 6.32 -0.76
N ALA A 119 15.72 6.50 -0.36
CA ALA A 119 16.86 6.27 -1.24
C ALA A 119 17.08 4.77 -1.48
N PRO A 120 17.56 4.38 -2.68
CA PRO A 120 18.02 3.02 -2.90
C PRO A 120 19.23 2.70 -2.03
N LYS A 121 19.44 1.41 -1.75
CA LYS A 121 20.70 0.95 -1.16
C LYS A 121 21.84 1.19 -2.14
N ALA A 122 23.06 1.39 -1.63
CA ALA A 122 24.23 1.81 -2.42
C ALA A 122 24.47 0.97 -3.69
N ASP A 123 24.21 -0.33 -3.65
CA ASP A 123 24.45 -1.27 -4.75
C ASP A 123 23.17 -1.64 -5.53
N GLN A 124 22.09 -0.87 -5.38
CA GLN A 124 20.80 -1.16 -6.03
C GLN A 124 20.39 -0.01 -6.95
N PRO A 125 19.97 -0.31 -8.20
CA PRO A 125 19.37 0.72 -9.04
C PRO A 125 18.04 1.19 -8.43
N PRO A 126 17.63 2.45 -8.67
CA PRO A 126 16.33 2.93 -8.24
C PRO A 126 15.19 2.08 -8.84
N LEU A 127 14.29 1.61 -7.97
CA LEU A 127 13.08 0.92 -8.38
C LEU A 127 11.94 1.94 -8.51
N ASN A 128 11.33 2.01 -9.70
CA ASN A 128 10.12 2.78 -9.97
C ASN A 128 8.95 1.80 -10.16
N SER A 129 8.00 1.81 -9.23
CA SER A 129 6.88 0.85 -9.22
C SER A 129 6.01 0.96 -10.47
N GLN A 130 5.67 2.16 -10.89
CA GLN A 130 4.83 2.38 -12.08
C GLN A 130 5.50 1.86 -13.36
N ALA A 131 6.80 2.11 -13.53
CA ALA A 131 7.54 1.60 -14.68
C ALA A 131 7.68 0.08 -14.64
N TRP A 132 7.96 -0.48 -13.46
CA TRP A 132 8.08 -1.92 -13.26
C TRP A 132 6.78 -2.64 -13.60
N LEU A 133 5.63 -2.15 -13.10
CA LEU A 133 4.32 -2.73 -13.36
C LEU A 133 3.91 -2.66 -14.84
N ILE A 134 4.31 -1.61 -15.56
CA ILE A 134 4.10 -1.55 -17.02
C ILE A 134 4.90 -2.65 -17.74
N ALA A 135 6.16 -2.84 -17.35
CA ALA A 135 7.04 -3.82 -17.97
C ALA A 135 6.67 -5.28 -17.62
N HIS A 136 6.12 -5.52 -16.43
CA HIS A 136 5.80 -6.86 -15.91
C HIS A 136 4.29 -7.13 -15.90
N ARG A 137 3.55 -6.58 -16.86
CA ARG A 137 2.11 -6.86 -16.99
C ARG A 137 1.88 -8.37 -17.18
N PRO A 138 0.93 -8.98 -16.47
CA PRO A 138 0.65 -10.40 -16.62
C PRO A 138 0.21 -10.76 -18.06
N ASN A 139 0.81 -11.81 -18.65
CA ASN A 139 0.60 -12.19 -20.06
C ASN A 139 -0.82 -12.71 -20.38
N HIS A 140 -1.63 -13.05 -19.38
CA HIS A 140 -2.98 -13.59 -19.56
C HIS A 140 -4.04 -12.55 -19.99
N LEU A 141 -3.66 -11.27 -20.13
CA LEU A 141 -4.49 -10.21 -20.73
C LEU A 141 -4.28 -10.07 -22.25
N ARG A 142 -3.53 -10.97 -22.89
CA ARG A 142 -3.42 -11.07 -24.36
C ARG A 142 -4.47 -12.01 -24.97
N SER A 143 -5.71 -11.97 -24.48
CA SER A 143 -6.83 -12.59 -25.17
C SER A 143 -7.35 -11.62 -26.25
N GLU A 144 -6.88 -11.90 -27.46
CA GLU A 144 -7.44 -11.60 -28.78
C GLU A 144 -7.46 -10.14 -29.27
N GLU A 145 -6.83 -10.02 -30.43
CA GLU A 145 -6.88 -8.96 -31.43
C GLU A 145 -8.30 -8.41 -31.63
N ILE A 146 -8.39 -7.09 -31.81
CA ILE A 146 -9.32 -6.47 -32.76
C ILE A 146 -8.45 -5.82 -33.84
#